data_AF-A0AAJ1BCM1-F1
#
_entry.id   AF-A0AAJ1BCM1-F1
#
_cell.length_a   1.000
_cell.length_b   1.000
_cell.length_c   1.000
_cell.angle_alpha   90.00
_cell.angle_beta   90.00
_cell.angle_gamma   90.00
#
_symmetry.space_group_name_H-M   'P 1'
#
loop_
_entity.id
_entity.type
_entity.pdbx_description
1 polymer ?
#
loop_
_entity_poly.entity_id
_entity_poly.type
_entity_poly.pdbx_seq_one_letter_code
_entity_poly.pdbx_strand_id
1 'polypeptide(L)'
;MLEISVFADESGEEGSESKYYLLTLVFHEQRSDIATPIRLYEQDLINKKLPDIPLHASPLMNGKDEYKGLDIQERKRLLQSFFIMLQHLPIRYWTLAYEKTQFSSHENLMARMRRDLINLIFDNLAYFQQFTTVKVYYDDGQSTVTRVLHDAIEYALYTNAITYRNAGPKEYRLAQAADLIYTFELTAIKYSAREQTNTDTRFFGALGSFKKNYLKKIRKKLL
;
A
#
# COMPACT_ATOMS: atom_id res chain seq x y z
N MET A 1 22.72 14.53 2.19
CA MET A 1 21.29 14.76 2.51
C MET A 1 20.60 13.42 2.64
N LEU A 2 19.63 13.30 3.56
CA LEU A 2 18.80 12.11 3.74
C LEU A 2 17.47 12.37 3.04
N GLU A 3 17.01 11.41 2.25
CA GLU A 3 15.81 11.55 1.42
C GLU A 3 14.90 10.35 1.68
N ILE A 4 13.61 10.61 1.77
CA ILE A 4 12.57 9.60 1.93
C ILE A 4 11.59 9.68 0.77
N SER A 5 11.19 8.52 0.26
CA SER A 5 10.08 8.36 -0.67
C SER A 5 8.85 7.90 0.09
N VAL A 6 7.70 8.51 -0.20
CA VAL A 6 6.39 8.15 0.33
C VAL A 6 5.53 7.72 -0.85
N PHE A 7 5.12 6.47 -0.88
CA PHE A 7 4.20 5.93 -1.87
C PHE A 7 2.82 5.82 -1.25
N ALA A 8 1.85 6.51 -1.81
CA ALA A 8 0.47 6.46 -1.38
C ALA A 8 -0.34 5.59 -2.33
N ASP A 9 -1.27 4.84 -1.77
CA ASP A 9 -2.30 4.15 -2.52
C ASP A 9 -3.58 4.08 -1.68
N GLU A 10 -4.73 4.34 -2.30
CA GLU A 10 -6.02 4.31 -1.64
C GLU A 10 -6.87 3.12 -2.07
N SER A 11 -7.73 2.68 -1.16
CA SER A 11 -8.79 1.74 -1.47
C SER A 11 -10.15 2.39 -1.31
N GLY A 12 -11.05 2.06 -2.22
CA GLY A 12 -12.40 2.59 -2.26
C GLY A 12 -12.51 3.78 -3.22
N GLU A 13 -13.54 3.75 -4.04
CA GLU A 13 -13.92 4.87 -4.91
C GLU A 13 -14.52 6.04 -4.10
N GLU A 14 -14.59 7.22 -4.73
CA GLU A 14 -15.32 8.37 -4.19
C GLU A 14 -16.79 7.99 -3.89
N GLY A 15 -17.39 7.13 -4.72
CA GLY A 15 -18.76 6.62 -4.65
C GLY A 15 -19.06 5.64 -3.50
N SER A 16 -20.34 5.28 -3.32
CA SER A 16 -20.80 4.51 -2.15
C SER A 16 -20.60 3.00 -2.24
N GLU A 17 -20.02 2.45 -3.32
CA GLU A 17 -19.99 0.99 -3.50
C GLU A 17 -19.04 0.29 -2.51
N SER A 18 -18.03 1.00 -2.02
CA SER A 18 -17.11 0.49 -0.99
C SER A 18 -17.56 0.90 0.42
N LYS A 19 -17.63 -0.07 1.35
CA LYS A 19 -17.93 0.21 2.77
C LYS A 19 -16.77 0.91 3.49
N TYR A 20 -15.55 0.51 3.16
CA TYR A 20 -14.32 1.01 3.78
C TYR A 20 -13.55 1.88 2.81
N TYR A 21 -12.90 2.91 3.35
CA TYR A 21 -11.93 3.75 2.65
C TYR A 21 -10.60 3.64 3.38
N LEU A 22 -9.54 3.28 2.67
CA LEU A 22 -8.20 3.17 3.25
C LEU A 22 -7.24 4.05 2.47
N LEU A 23 -6.28 4.63 3.17
CA LEU A 23 -5.09 5.24 2.58
C LEU A 23 -3.87 4.56 3.19
N THR A 24 -3.08 3.91 2.35
CA THR A 24 -1.82 3.28 2.76
C THR A 24 -0.64 4.10 2.28
N LEU A 25 0.29 4.35 3.20
CA LEU A 25 1.55 5.04 2.94
C LEU A 25 2.70 4.07 3.13
N VAL A 26 3.54 3.91 2.11
CA VAL A 26 4.79 3.15 2.16
C VAL A 26 5.96 4.11 2.16
N PHE A 27 6.78 4.01 3.21
CA PHE A 27 7.94 4.85 3.47
C PHE A 27 9.21 4.09 3.09
N HIS A 28 10.01 4.67 2.21
CA HIS A 28 11.30 4.12 1.77
C HIS A 28 12.40 5.17 1.90
N GLU A 29 13.40 4.88 2.72
CA GLU A 29 14.60 5.70 2.79
C GLU A 29 15.48 5.46 1.56
N GLN A 30 15.75 6.49 0.75
CA GLN A 30 16.38 6.31 -0.57
C GLN A 30 17.77 5.66 -0.55
N ARG A 31 18.46 5.70 0.60
CA ARG A 31 19.76 5.03 0.79
C ARG A 31 19.64 3.52 0.95
N SER A 32 18.46 3.01 1.26
CA SER A 32 18.22 1.58 1.50
C SER A 32 18.00 0.85 0.18
N ASP A 33 18.74 -0.25 -0.03
CA ASP A 33 18.70 -1.00 -1.28
C ASP A 33 17.35 -1.69 -1.53
N ILE A 34 16.72 -1.35 -2.65
CA ILE A 34 15.54 -2.03 -3.19
C ILE A 34 15.88 -2.88 -4.41
N ALA A 35 17.06 -2.68 -5.02
CA ALA A 35 17.44 -3.36 -6.26
C ALA A 35 17.69 -4.86 -6.01
N THR A 36 18.28 -5.24 -4.87
CA THR A 36 18.49 -6.65 -4.56
C THR A 36 17.18 -7.42 -4.34
N PRO A 37 16.23 -6.97 -3.49
CA PRO A 37 14.92 -7.62 -3.38
C PRO A 37 14.19 -7.74 -4.73
N ILE A 38 14.19 -6.67 -5.54
CA ILE A 38 13.53 -6.66 -6.86
C ILE A 38 14.17 -7.67 -7.82
N ARG A 39 15.50 -7.70 -7.92
CA ARG A 39 16.21 -8.65 -8.79
C ARG A 39 15.95 -10.09 -8.39
N LEU A 40 15.93 -10.39 -7.08
CA LEU A 40 15.63 -11.74 -6.59
C LEU A 40 14.19 -12.16 -6.91
N TYR A 41 13.24 -11.22 -6.86
CA TYR A 41 11.85 -11.44 -7.27
C TYR A 41 11.74 -11.74 -8.76
N GLU A 42 12.35 -10.91 -9.61
CA GLU A 42 12.33 -11.10 -11.07
C GLU A 42 12.96 -12.45 -11.46
N GLN A 43 14.07 -12.82 -10.82
CA GLN A 43 14.70 -14.13 -11.02
C GLN A 43 13.81 -15.29 -10.55
N ASP A 44 13.11 -15.14 -9.43
CA ASP A 44 12.18 -16.15 -8.93
C ASP A 44 11.00 -16.37 -9.88
N LEU A 45 10.48 -15.31 -10.50
CA LEU A 45 9.45 -15.41 -11.55
C LEU A 45 9.96 -16.20 -12.76
N ILE A 46 11.15 -15.87 -13.27
CA ILE A 46 11.79 -16.59 -14.39
C ILE A 46 11.95 -18.07 -14.06
N ASN A 47 12.50 -18.39 -12.88
CA ASN A 47 12.71 -19.77 -12.44
C ASN A 47 11.41 -20.55 -12.33
N LYS A 48 10.32 -19.88 -11.94
CA LYS A 48 8.98 -20.45 -11.82
C LYS A 48 8.20 -20.48 -13.14
N LYS A 49 8.76 -19.92 -14.21
CA LYS A 49 8.10 -19.69 -15.52
C LYS A 49 6.81 -18.90 -15.38
N LEU A 50 6.80 -17.90 -14.49
CA LEU A 50 5.68 -17.00 -14.27
C LEU A 50 5.90 -15.70 -15.05
N PRO A 51 4.82 -15.07 -15.56
CA PRO A 51 4.94 -13.77 -16.19
C PRO A 51 5.23 -12.69 -15.15
N ASP A 52 5.98 -11.65 -15.54
CA ASP A 52 6.22 -10.49 -14.69
C ASP A 52 5.14 -9.42 -14.91
N ILE A 53 3.92 -9.77 -14.49
CA ILE A 53 2.77 -8.86 -14.52
C ILE A 53 2.93 -7.87 -13.35
N PRO A 54 2.79 -6.56 -13.58
CA PRO A 54 2.63 -5.59 -12.51
C PRO A 54 1.60 -6.04 -11.47
N LEU A 55 1.98 -6.05 -10.20
CA LEU A 55 1.04 -6.47 -9.18
C LEU A 55 -0.10 -5.46 -9.09
N HIS A 56 -1.32 -5.97 -9.27
CA HIS A 56 -2.53 -5.27 -8.86
C HIS A 56 -3.43 -6.30 -8.17
N ALA A 57 -3.57 -6.17 -6.85
CA ALA A 57 -4.05 -7.21 -5.97
C ALA A 57 -5.51 -7.59 -6.26
N SER A 58 -6.38 -6.61 -6.50
CA SER A 58 -7.79 -6.89 -6.82
C SER A 58 -7.95 -7.66 -8.14
N PRO A 59 -7.36 -7.23 -9.29
CA PRO A 59 -7.36 -8.02 -10.51
C PRO A 59 -6.69 -9.39 -10.37
N LEU A 60 -5.55 -9.47 -9.67
CA LEU A 60 -4.87 -10.74 -9.40
C LEU A 60 -5.78 -11.70 -8.65
N MET A 61 -6.49 -11.24 -7.62
CA MET A 61 -7.36 -12.08 -6.80
C MET A 61 -8.61 -12.51 -7.57
N ASN A 62 -9.15 -11.65 -8.43
CA ASN A 62 -10.37 -11.92 -9.18
C ASN A 62 -10.14 -12.53 -10.56
N GLY A 63 -8.90 -12.62 -11.04
CA GLY A 63 -8.58 -13.12 -12.38
C GLY A 63 -9.04 -12.17 -13.48
N LYS A 64 -8.90 -10.86 -13.25
CA LYS A 64 -9.27 -9.80 -14.19
C LYS A 64 -8.03 -9.23 -14.88
N ASP A 65 -8.25 -8.39 -15.87
CA ASP A 65 -7.21 -7.68 -16.62
C ASP A 65 -6.11 -8.60 -17.15
N GLU A 66 -4.85 -8.29 -16.87
CA GLU A 66 -3.68 -9.08 -17.30
C GLU A 66 -3.67 -10.51 -16.72
N TYR A 67 -4.51 -10.79 -15.72
CA TYR A 67 -4.60 -12.09 -15.05
C TYR A 67 -5.71 -13.00 -15.62
N LYS A 68 -6.49 -12.58 -16.63
CA LYS A 68 -7.63 -13.36 -17.19
C LYS A 68 -7.23 -14.74 -17.73
N GLY A 69 -5.99 -14.89 -18.22
CA GLY A 69 -5.48 -16.14 -18.76
C GLY A 69 -4.84 -17.08 -17.74
N LEU A 70 -4.69 -16.65 -16.48
CA LEU A 70 -3.96 -17.40 -15.46
C LEU A 70 -4.91 -18.16 -14.54
N ASP A 71 -4.56 -19.41 -14.25
CA ASP A 71 -5.31 -20.18 -13.27
C ASP A 71 -5.09 -19.64 -11.84
N ILE A 72 -5.87 -20.14 -10.89
CA ILE A 72 -5.74 -19.65 -9.50
C ILE A 72 -4.39 -20.01 -8.87
N GLN A 73 -3.79 -21.15 -9.22
CA GLN A 73 -2.52 -21.57 -8.65
C GLN A 73 -1.39 -20.67 -9.15
N GLU A 74 -1.39 -20.31 -10.43
CA GLU A 74 -0.46 -19.32 -11.00
C GLU A 74 -0.59 -17.97 -10.31
N ARG A 75 -1.82 -17.46 -10.16
CA ARG A 75 -2.08 -16.18 -9.47
C ARG A 75 -1.64 -16.21 -8.01
N LYS A 76 -1.85 -17.33 -7.30
CA LYS A 76 -1.32 -17.52 -5.94
C LYS A 76 0.21 -17.56 -5.90
N ARG A 77 0.85 -18.17 -6.89
CA ARG A 77 2.32 -18.20 -7.00
C ARG A 77 2.89 -16.82 -7.26
N LEU A 78 2.26 -16.02 -8.13
CA LEU A 78 2.61 -14.61 -8.36
C LEU A 78 2.52 -13.79 -7.07
N LEU A 79 1.38 -13.88 -6.38
CA LEU A 79 1.18 -13.22 -5.09
C LEU A 79 2.24 -13.65 -4.06
N GLN A 80 2.56 -14.94 -3.99
CA GLN A 80 3.55 -15.46 -3.06
C GLN A 80 4.96 -14.95 -3.39
N SER A 81 5.35 -14.90 -4.67
CA SER A 81 6.62 -14.34 -5.11
C SER A 81 6.74 -12.86 -4.76
N PHE A 82 5.71 -12.07 -5.06
CA PHE A 82 5.69 -10.65 -4.71
C PHE A 82 5.70 -10.45 -3.19
N PHE A 83 4.94 -11.25 -2.45
CA PHE A 83 4.88 -11.16 -1.00
C PHE A 83 6.21 -11.50 -0.32
N ILE A 84 7.03 -12.38 -0.91
CA ILE A 84 8.40 -12.62 -0.45
C ILE A 84 9.26 -11.37 -0.69
N MET A 85 9.21 -10.78 -1.88
CA MET A 85 9.89 -9.51 -2.17
C MET A 85 9.51 -8.44 -1.14
N LEU A 86 8.20 -8.28 -0.90
CA LEU A 86 7.65 -7.31 0.02
C LEU A 86 8.23 -7.46 1.43
N GLN A 87 8.37 -8.69 1.94
CA GLN A 87 8.98 -8.97 3.24
C GLN A 87 10.45 -8.52 3.32
N HIS A 88 11.17 -8.55 2.21
CA HIS A 88 12.58 -8.17 2.13
C HIS A 88 12.82 -6.70 1.75
N LEU A 89 11.81 -5.98 1.27
CA LEU A 89 11.93 -4.55 0.97
C LEU A 89 12.20 -3.75 2.27
N PRO A 90 13.20 -2.84 2.29
CA PRO A 90 13.50 -2.00 3.44
C PRO A 90 12.53 -0.82 3.53
N ILE A 91 11.27 -1.13 3.80
CA ILE A 91 10.19 -0.16 3.91
C ILE A 91 9.56 -0.20 5.30
N ARG A 92 8.97 0.94 5.67
CA ARG A 92 7.92 1.02 6.69
C ARG A 92 6.59 1.37 6.04
N TYR A 93 5.48 1.18 6.73
CA TYR A 93 4.18 1.61 6.22
C TYR A 93 3.23 2.03 7.33
N TRP A 94 2.20 2.78 6.94
CA TRP A 94 1.05 3.04 7.78
C TRP A 94 -0.22 2.98 6.93
N THR A 95 -1.32 2.53 7.52
CA THR A 95 -2.63 2.51 6.85
C THR A 95 -3.65 3.23 7.71
N LEU A 96 -4.22 4.29 7.16
CA LEU A 96 -5.42 4.93 7.69
C LEU A 96 -6.63 4.18 7.14
N ALA A 97 -7.56 3.80 8.00
CA ALA A 97 -8.73 3.01 7.63
C ALA A 97 -10.01 3.60 8.22
N TYR A 98 -11.03 3.73 7.38
CA TYR A 98 -12.29 4.39 7.70
C TYR A 98 -13.46 3.55 7.23
N GLU A 99 -14.53 3.52 8.02
CA GLU A 99 -15.83 3.05 7.54
C GLU A 99 -16.61 4.27 7.04
N LYS A 100 -16.98 4.28 5.74
CA LYS A 100 -17.56 5.47 5.10
C LYS A 100 -18.88 5.91 5.73
N THR A 101 -19.64 4.97 6.30
CA THR A 101 -20.92 5.22 7.00
C THR A 101 -20.79 6.08 8.25
N GLN A 102 -19.58 6.22 8.81
CA GLN A 102 -19.30 7.06 9.97
C GLN A 102 -19.18 8.55 9.61
N PHE A 103 -19.23 8.89 8.32
CA PHE A 103 -19.06 10.24 7.81
C PHE A 103 -20.30 10.66 7.03
N SER A 104 -20.80 11.86 7.34
CA SER A 104 -21.97 12.42 6.64
C SER A 104 -21.68 12.89 5.21
N SER A 105 -20.40 13.04 4.85
CA SER A 105 -19.96 13.42 3.51
C SER A 105 -18.52 12.96 3.24
N HIS A 106 -18.15 12.83 1.96
CA HIS A 106 -16.78 12.56 1.55
C HIS A 106 -15.81 13.66 2.02
N GLU A 107 -16.24 14.93 2.02
CA GLU A 107 -15.45 16.04 2.54
C GLU A 107 -15.08 15.87 4.02
N ASN A 108 -16.02 15.40 4.85
CA ASN A 108 -15.76 15.14 6.27
C ASN A 108 -14.77 13.99 6.47
N LEU A 109 -14.83 12.96 5.62
CA LEU A 109 -13.84 11.88 5.58
C LEU A 109 -12.45 12.42 5.21
N MET A 110 -12.34 13.22 4.15
CA MET A 110 -11.06 13.81 3.72
C MET A 110 -10.48 14.76 4.79
N ALA A 111 -11.32 15.56 5.46
CA ALA A 111 -10.90 16.42 6.56
C ALA A 111 -10.40 15.61 7.77
N ARG A 112 -11.05 14.48 8.08
CA ARG A 112 -10.57 13.55 9.10
C ARG A 112 -9.23 12.94 8.72
N MET A 113 -9.10 12.47 7.48
CA MET A 113 -7.87 11.87 6.96
C MET A 113 -6.70 12.83 7.01
N ARG A 114 -6.90 14.09 6.61
CA ARG A 114 -5.88 15.14 6.74
C ARG A 114 -5.39 15.28 8.18
N ARG A 115 -6.30 15.35 9.15
CA ARG A 115 -5.93 15.43 10.58
C ARG A 115 -5.16 14.21 11.06
N ASP A 116 -5.64 13.02 10.71
CA ASP A 116 -4.99 11.78 11.12
C ASP A 116 -3.59 11.62 10.50
N LEU A 117 -3.40 12.10 9.26
CA LEU A 117 -2.09 12.12 8.60
C LEU A 117 -1.13 13.12 9.26
N ILE A 118 -1.60 14.32 9.62
CA ILE A 118 -0.81 15.28 10.39
C ILE A 118 -0.38 14.68 11.73
N ASN A 119 -1.30 14.03 12.44
CA ASN A 119 -1.00 13.37 13.72
C ASN A 119 0.02 12.23 13.54
N LEU A 120 -0.12 11.39 12.51
CA LEU A 120 0.85 10.34 12.18
C LEU A 120 2.27 10.90 12.04
N ILE A 121 2.41 12.03 11.33
CA ILE A 121 3.69 12.68 11.11
C ILE A 121 4.23 13.24 12.42
N PHE A 122 3.40 13.89 13.24
CA PHE A 122 3.82 14.44 14.53
C PHE A 122 4.20 13.34 15.55
N ASP A 123 3.44 12.25 15.62
CA ASP A 123 3.75 11.10 16.48
C ASP A 123 5.09 10.45 16.12
N ASN A 124 5.55 10.65 14.88
CA ASN A 124 6.82 10.14 14.36
C ASN A 124 7.77 11.28 13.96
N LEU A 125 7.64 12.47 14.55
CA LEU A 125 8.33 13.67 14.08
C LEU A 125 9.86 13.51 14.10
N ALA A 126 10.39 12.87 15.14
CA ALA A 126 11.82 12.61 15.27
C ALA A 126 12.37 11.70 14.17
N TYR A 127 11.53 10.85 13.56
CA TYR A 127 11.91 10.05 12.39
C TYR A 127 11.90 10.92 11.13
N PHE A 128 10.79 11.63 10.87
CA PHE A 128 10.63 12.39 9.64
C PHE A 128 11.55 13.60 9.53
N GLN A 129 11.90 14.26 10.64
CA GLN A 129 12.82 15.41 10.65
C GLN A 129 14.28 15.05 10.30
N GLN A 130 14.62 13.76 10.21
CA GLN A 130 15.94 13.34 9.75
C GLN A 130 16.13 13.56 8.24
N PHE A 131 15.03 13.64 7.49
CA PHE A 131 15.05 13.77 6.03
C PHE A 131 14.97 15.24 5.63
N THR A 132 15.85 15.63 4.71
CA THR A 132 15.84 16.98 4.13
C THR A 132 14.89 17.08 2.93
N THR A 133 14.51 15.95 2.34
CA THR A 133 13.64 15.86 1.17
C THR A 133 12.65 14.71 1.30
N VAL A 134 11.38 14.99 1.00
CA VAL A 134 10.28 14.03 1.02
C VAL A 134 9.69 13.93 -0.38
N LYS A 135 9.88 12.81 -1.05
CA LYS A 135 9.34 12.58 -2.40
C LYS A 135 8.00 11.86 -2.28
N VAL A 136 6.93 12.45 -2.75
CA VAL A 136 5.59 11.85 -2.68
C VAL A 136 5.22 11.30 -4.04
N TYR A 137 4.88 10.01 -4.07
CA TYR A 137 4.47 9.26 -5.24
C TYR A 137 3.04 8.82 -5.04
N TYR A 138 2.17 9.32 -5.90
CA TYR A 138 0.75 9.02 -5.93
C TYR A 138 0.29 9.12 -7.38
N ASP A 139 -0.55 8.20 -7.83
CA ASP A 139 -0.98 8.10 -9.24
C ASP A 139 -2.15 9.04 -9.59
N ASP A 140 -2.57 9.88 -8.63
CA ASP A 140 -3.69 10.82 -8.75
C ASP A 140 -5.03 10.13 -9.03
N GLY A 141 -5.22 8.90 -8.52
CA GLY A 141 -6.49 8.18 -8.59
C GLY A 141 -7.68 9.00 -8.08
N GLN A 142 -7.47 9.81 -7.04
CA GLN A 142 -8.43 10.76 -6.49
C GLN A 142 -7.75 12.10 -6.17
N SER A 143 -8.12 13.16 -6.89
CA SER A 143 -7.57 14.52 -6.70
C SER A 143 -7.71 15.05 -5.26
N THR A 144 -8.72 14.59 -4.53
CA THR A 144 -8.92 14.93 -3.11
C THR A 144 -7.83 14.35 -2.21
N VAL A 145 -7.37 13.12 -2.49
CA VAL A 145 -6.26 12.47 -1.77
C VAL A 145 -4.95 13.19 -2.03
N THR A 146 -4.69 13.60 -3.29
CA THR A 146 -3.53 14.44 -3.65
C THR A 146 -3.44 15.68 -2.77
N ARG A 147 -4.56 16.39 -2.61
CA ARG A 147 -4.63 17.58 -1.73
C ARG A 147 -4.43 17.24 -0.26
N VAL A 148 -5.02 16.15 0.24
CA VAL A 148 -4.85 15.71 1.63
C VAL A 148 -3.39 15.41 1.95
N LEU A 149 -2.70 14.67 1.07
CA LEU A 149 -1.28 14.36 1.21
C LEU A 149 -0.42 15.64 1.22
N HIS A 150 -0.67 16.52 0.25
CA HIS A 150 0.03 17.79 0.12
C HIS A 150 -0.11 18.65 1.37
N ASP A 151 -1.36 18.95 1.74
CA ASP A 151 -1.67 19.82 2.87
C ASP A 151 -1.13 19.29 4.19
N ALA A 152 -1.14 17.96 4.40
CA ALA A 152 -0.69 17.36 5.64
C ALA A 152 0.83 17.33 5.76
N ILE A 153 1.53 16.93 4.69
CA ILE A 153 2.98 16.78 4.70
C ILE A 153 3.66 18.16 4.72
N GLU A 154 3.19 19.12 3.93
CA GLU A 154 3.73 20.50 3.96
C GLU A 154 3.55 21.13 5.33
N TYR A 155 2.35 21.00 5.90
CA TYR A 155 2.04 21.55 7.21
C TYR A 155 2.93 20.96 8.31
N ALA A 156 3.10 19.64 8.33
CA ALA A 156 3.76 18.95 9.42
C ALA A 156 5.30 19.01 9.34
N LEU A 157 5.89 19.04 8.14
CA LEU A 157 7.33 18.90 7.97
C LEU A 157 8.09 20.18 7.63
N TYR A 158 7.41 21.34 7.45
CA TYR A 158 8.01 22.66 7.19
C TYR A 158 9.28 22.59 6.30
N THR A 159 9.21 21.83 5.21
CA THR A 159 10.37 21.50 4.36
C THR A 159 10.10 21.93 2.93
N ASN A 160 11.05 22.66 2.32
CA ASN A 160 11.03 23.13 0.92
C ASN A 160 11.13 22.00 -0.12
N ALA A 161 10.88 20.76 0.27
CA ALA A 161 11.47 19.59 -0.37
C ALA A 161 10.45 18.49 -0.66
N ILE A 162 9.19 18.87 -0.81
CA ILE A 162 8.17 17.98 -1.36
C ILE A 162 8.29 17.99 -2.88
N THR A 163 8.61 16.84 -3.46
CA THR A 163 8.60 16.65 -4.91
C THR A 163 7.62 15.56 -5.28
N TYR A 164 6.57 15.95 -6.00
CA TYR A 164 5.66 15.00 -6.62
C TYR A 164 6.29 14.47 -7.90
N ARG A 165 6.31 13.15 -8.05
CA ARG A 165 6.97 12.50 -9.18
C ARG A 165 6.11 11.38 -9.75
N ASN A 166 6.17 11.25 -11.07
CA ASN A 166 5.82 10.01 -11.73
C ASN A 166 6.83 8.94 -11.33
N ALA A 167 6.34 7.76 -10.95
CA ALA A 167 7.19 6.64 -10.56
C ALA A 167 7.98 6.12 -11.77
N GLY A 168 9.29 5.95 -11.62
CA GLY A 168 10.09 5.14 -12.55
C GLY A 168 9.82 3.64 -12.36
N PRO A 169 10.40 2.76 -13.19
CA PRO A 169 10.12 1.33 -13.15
C PRO A 169 10.39 0.64 -11.81
N LYS A 170 11.38 1.11 -11.04
CA LYS A 170 11.70 0.56 -9.70
C LYS A 170 10.77 1.10 -8.63
N GLU A 171 10.49 2.40 -8.69
CA GLU A 171 9.52 3.08 -7.84
C GLU A 171 8.12 2.49 -8.01
N TYR A 172 7.81 1.97 -9.20
CA TYR A 172 6.57 1.25 -9.47
C TYR A 172 6.40 -0.01 -8.61
N ARG A 173 7.48 -0.72 -8.23
CA ARG A 173 7.38 -1.87 -7.29
C ARG A 173 7.01 -1.45 -5.87
N LEU A 174 7.35 -0.23 -5.47
CA LEU A 174 6.96 0.32 -4.16
C LEU A 174 5.51 0.81 -4.17
N ALA A 175 5.02 1.35 -5.29
CA ALA A 175 3.59 1.61 -5.48
C ALA A 175 2.77 0.30 -5.39
N GLN A 176 3.21 -0.76 -6.09
CA GLN A 176 2.62 -2.10 -5.99
C GLN A 176 2.66 -2.69 -4.57
N ALA A 177 3.69 -2.32 -3.78
CA ALA A 177 3.75 -2.70 -2.37
C ALA A 177 2.64 -2.02 -1.55
N ALA A 178 2.35 -0.74 -1.81
CA ALA A 178 1.24 -0.04 -1.18
C ALA A 178 -0.11 -0.71 -1.52
N ASP A 179 -0.31 -1.12 -2.79
CA ASP A 179 -1.51 -1.85 -3.24
C ASP A 179 -1.73 -3.16 -2.48
N LEU A 180 -0.66 -3.96 -2.36
CA LEU A 180 -0.75 -5.22 -1.63
C LEU A 180 -0.97 -5.01 -0.12
N ILE A 181 -0.32 -4.00 0.46
CA ILE A 181 -0.43 -3.70 1.89
C ILE A 181 -1.85 -3.25 2.23
N TYR A 182 -2.45 -2.32 1.47
CA TYR A 182 -3.83 -1.92 1.74
C TYR A 182 -4.75 -3.13 1.61
N THR A 183 -4.50 -4.03 0.65
CA THR A 183 -5.31 -5.23 0.46
C THR A 183 -5.27 -6.11 1.70
N PHE A 184 -4.09 -6.32 2.31
CA PHE A 184 -3.99 -7.07 3.55
C PHE A 184 -4.70 -6.38 4.72
N GLU A 185 -4.56 -5.07 4.88
CA GLU A 185 -5.21 -4.35 5.97
C GLU A 185 -6.75 -4.33 5.79
N LEU A 186 -7.24 -4.15 4.56
CA LEU A 186 -8.67 -4.25 4.23
C LEU A 186 -9.20 -5.66 4.51
N THR A 187 -8.50 -6.70 4.07
CA THR A 187 -8.87 -8.09 4.36
C THR A 187 -8.87 -8.35 5.87
N ALA A 188 -7.95 -7.77 6.64
CA ALA A 188 -7.94 -7.88 8.10
C ALA A 188 -9.17 -7.23 8.76
N ILE A 189 -9.59 -6.06 8.27
CA ILE A 189 -10.82 -5.38 8.71
C ILE A 189 -12.03 -6.27 8.40
N LYS A 190 -12.16 -6.75 7.15
CA LYS A 190 -13.24 -7.64 6.73
C LYS A 190 -13.34 -8.88 7.61
N TYR A 191 -12.24 -9.59 7.85
CA TYR A 191 -12.27 -10.76 8.75
C TYR A 191 -12.70 -10.41 10.18
N SER A 192 -12.28 -9.25 10.70
CA SER A 192 -12.64 -8.81 12.05
C SER A 192 -14.12 -8.48 12.16
N ALA A 193 -14.70 -7.92 11.10
CA ALA A 193 -16.14 -7.63 10.97
C ALA A 193 -16.98 -8.85 10.52
N ARG A 194 -16.34 -9.99 10.20
CA ARG A 194 -16.98 -11.18 9.58
C ARG A 194 -17.58 -10.90 8.18
N GLU A 195 -16.95 -10.00 7.44
CA GLU A 195 -17.34 -9.53 6.10
C GLU A 195 -16.38 -10.01 5.00
N GLN A 196 -15.53 -11.01 5.29
CA GLN A 196 -14.65 -11.59 4.28
C GLN A 196 -15.45 -12.17 3.10
N THR A 197 -14.94 -11.96 1.89
CA THR A 197 -15.53 -12.50 0.67
C THR A 197 -15.06 -13.94 0.39
N ASN A 198 -15.73 -14.61 -0.54
CA ASN A 198 -15.24 -15.90 -1.06
C ASN A 198 -13.84 -15.76 -1.70
N THR A 199 -13.53 -14.63 -2.32
CA THR A 199 -12.21 -14.37 -2.88
C THR A 199 -11.15 -14.25 -1.78
N ASP A 200 -11.45 -13.52 -0.69
CA ASP A 200 -10.55 -13.41 0.48
C ASP A 200 -10.22 -14.78 1.06
N THR A 201 -11.23 -15.62 1.29
CA THR A 201 -11.03 -16.97 1.85
C THR A 201 -10.30 -17.90 0.89
N ARG A 202 -10.56 -17.77 -0.42
CA ARG A 202 -9.90 -18.58 -1.46
C ARG A 202 -8.41 -18.26 -1.56
N PHE A 203 -7.99 -17.00 -1.37
CA PHE A 203 -6.59 -16.59 -1.41
C PHE A 203 -5.87 -16.77 -0.08
N PHE A 204 -6.49 -16.37 1.03
CA PHE A 204 -5.83 -16.24 2.31
C PHE A 204 -6.16 -17.33 3.33
N GLY A 205 -7.15 -18.17 3.04
CA GLY A 205 -7.66 -19.19 3.95
C GLY A 205 -8.42 -18.59 5.13
N ALA A 206 -8.66 -19.37 6.17
CA ALA A 206 -9.33 -18.89 7.38
C ALA A 206 -8.51 -17.81 8.12
N LEU A 207 -9.16 -17.05 9.00
CA LEU A 207 -8.56 -15.94 9.76
C LEU A 207 -7.22 -16.30 10.43
N GLY A 208 -7.12 -17.49 11.04
CA GLY A 208 -5.87 -17.95 11.66
C GLY A 208 -4.72 -18.09 10.67
N SER A 209 -4.99 -18.68 9.50
CA SER A 209 -4.03 -18.83 8.40
C SER A 209 -3.63 -17.48 7.83
N PHE A 210 -4.60 -16.60 7.58
CA PHE A 210 -4.34 -15.25 7.09
C PHE A 210 -3.43 -14.46 8.05
N LYS A 211 -3.76 -14.46 9.35
CA LYS A 211 -2.97 -13.78 10.38
C LYS A 211 -1.53 -14.30 10.45
N LYS A 212 -1.37 -15.62 10.49
CA LYS A 212 -0.05 -16.27 10.64
C LYS A 212 0.83 -16.09 9.41
N ASN A 213 0.26 -16.28 8.22
CA ASN A 213 1.04 -16.40 6.99
C ASN A 213 1.29 -15.06 6.30
N TYR A 214 0.38 -14.09 6.46
CA TYR A 214 0.44 -12.80 5.78
C TYR A 214 0.53 -11.63 6.78
N LEU A 215 -0.54 -11.40 7.55
CA LEU A 215 -0.70 -10.17 8.32
C LEU A 215 0.40 -9.93 9.36
N LYS A 216 0.77 -10.97 10.13
CA LYS A 216 1.86 -10.86 11.13
C LYS A 216 3.20 -10.53 10.49
N LYS A 217 3.45 -10.96 9.26
CA LYS A 217 4.73 -10.72 8.57
C LYS A 217 4.79 -9.31 8.02
N ILE A 218 3.70 -8.82 7.42
CA ILE A 218 3.68 -7.46 6.90
C ILE A 218 3.69 -6.42 8.02
N ARG A 219 2.91 -6.63 9.09
CA ARG A 219 2.84 -5.71 10.24
C ARG A 219 4.15 -5.55 11.04
N LYS A 220 5.19 -6.35 10.77
CA LYS A 220 6.55 -6.08 11.25
C LYS A 220 7.15 -4.79 10.65
N LYS A 221 6.56 -4.30 9.56
CA LYS A 221 6.95 -3.09 8.85
C LYS A 221 6.05 -1.90 9.17
N LEU A 222 5.10 -2.03 10.10
CA LEU A 222 4.33 -0.87 10.55
C LEU A 222 5.31 0.19 11.10
N LEU A 223 5.04 1.44 10.76
CA LEU A 223 5.84 2.60 11.20
C LEU A 223 5.90 2.67 12.72
#